data_AF-A0A971PE83-F1
#
_entry.id   AF-A0A971PE83-F1
#
_cell.length_a   1.000
_cell.length_b   1.000
_cell.length_c   1.000
_cell.angle_alpha   90.00
_cell.angle_beta   90.00
_cell.angle_gamma   90.00
#
_symmetry.space_group_name_H-M   'P 1'
#
loop_
_entity.id
_entity.type
_entity.pdbx_description
1 polymer ?
#
loop_
_entity_poly.entity_id
_entity_poly.type
_entity_poly.pdbx_seq_one_letter_code
_entity_poly.pdbx_strand_id
1 'polypeptide(L)'
;MDKVKIYQEQGNNEQLLGVEVLDSAATLADLLAAWQPLCDDTSIYKLYAADNHADCRACVANCCNTAYVIPDLIAFRKMALALNCDYPEFIAEYFHAAKAELGIPRLQPNPCILLQNGICTVYPVRSLICRFYICTGLTGDTEQLIYDLSWTGAAATIVFARERGILPAAGAGGYSSFDLLFKKLLDEYQDDPRIQLFLQAVEYSDIPLQPFLP
;
A
#
# COMPACT_ATOMS: atom_id res chain seq x y z
N MET A 1 -13.39 12.43 -19.94
CA MET A 1 -13.83 13.08 -18.69
C MET A 1 -13.08 12.41 -17.58
N ASP A 2 -12.45 13.19 -16.70
CA ASP A 2 -11.71 12.64 -15.57
C ASP A 2 -12.70 12.10 -14.53
N LYS A 3 -12.49 10.87 -14.07
CA LYS A 3 -13.35 10.22 -13.09
C LYS A 3 -12.96 10.53 -11.64
N VAL A 4 -11.73 10.93 -11.43
CA VAL A 4 -11.14 11.27 -10.14
C VAL A 4 -10.35 12.55 -10.30
N LYS A 5 -10.47 13.45 -9.32
CA LYS A 5 -9.76 14.71 -9.26
C LYS A 5 -9.01 14.83 -7.95
N ILE A 6 -7.76 15.28 -8.02
CA ILE A 6 -6.97 15.63 -6.84
C ILE A 6 -7.06 17.14 -6.64
N TYR A 7 -7.28 17.57 -5.40
CA TYR A 7 -7.28 18.99 -5.03
C TYR A 7 -6.32 19.24 -3.86
N GLN A 8 -5.93 20.50 -3.71
CA GLN A 8 -5.15 20.98 -2.57
C GLN A 8 -6.03 21.89 -1.71
N GLU A 9 -5.96 21.71 -0.39
CA GLU A 9 -6.60 22.56 0.59
C GLU A 9 -5.55 23.14 1.55
N GLN A 10 -5.70 24.40 1.94
CA GLN A 10 -4.90 24.97 3.03
C GLN A 10 -5.61 24.71 4.36
N GLY A 11 -5.07 23.80 5.17
CA GLY A 11 -5.57 23.55 6.54
C GLY A 11 -4.52 23.99 7.56
N ASN A 12 -4.86 24.90 8.50
CA ASN A 12 -4.03 25.25 9.67
C ASN A 12 -2.50 25.41 9.41
N ASN A 13 -2.11 26.08 8.32
CA ASN A 13 -0.72 26.27 7.83
C ASN A 13 -0.05 25.05 7.17
N GLU A 14 -0.78 23.99 6.88
CA GLU A 14 -0.34 22.82 6.12
C GLU A 14 -1.10 22.73 4.79
N GLN A 15 -0.40 22.27 3.75
CA GLN A 15 -1.01 21.92 2.47
C GLN A 15 -1.50 20.47 2.54
N LEU A 16 -2.81 20.27 2.43
CA LEU A 16 -3.46 18.97 2.45
C LEU A 16 -3.88 18.57 1.03
N LEU A 17 -3.76 17.27 0.74
CA LEU A 17 -4.29 16.68 -0.49
C LEU A 17 -5.65 16.03 -0.25
N GLY A 18 -6.55 16.26 -1.19
CA GLY A 18 -7.87 15.67 -1.21
C GLY A 18 -8.17 14.95 -2.53
N VAL A 19 -9.03 13.94 -2.44
CA VAL A 19 -9.56 13.17 -3.57
C VAL A 19 -11.05 13.47 -3.69
N GLU A 20 -11.47 13.82 -4.90
CA GLU A 20 -12.87 13.97 -5.28
C GLU A 20 -13.19 12.94 -6.37
N VAL A 21 -14.11 12.00 -6.09
CA VAL A 21 -14.58 11.01 -7.09
C VAL A 21 -15.79 11.59 -7.82
N LEU A 22 -15.61 11.83 -9.13
CA LEU A 22 -16.57 12.53 -9.98
C LEU A 22 -17.52 11.58 -10.73
N ASP A 23 -17.16 10.30 -10.80
CA ASP A 23 -17.91 9.27 -11.50
C ASP A 23 -18.09 8.03 -10.60
N SER A 24 -19.33 7.60 -10.41
CA SER A 24 -19.68 6.36 -9.69
C SER A 24 -19.04 5.09 -10.28
N ALA A 25 -18.64 5.12 -11.55
CA ALA A 25 -17.91 4.04 -12.23
C ALA A 25 -16.38 4.20 -12.16
N ALA A 26 -15.87 5.06 -11.26
CA ALA A 26 -14.45 5.18 -10.99
C ALA A 26 -13.90 3.92 -10.32
N THR A 27 -12.69 3.57 -10.73
CA THR A 27 -11.96 2.38 -10.24
C THR A 27 -10.69 2.81 -9.51
N LEU A 28 -10.10 1.88 -8.76
CA LEU A 28 -8.81 2.11 -8.11
C LEU A 28 -7.70 2.46 -9.13
N ALA A 29 -7.76 1.94 -10.36
CA ALA A 29 -6.87 2.36 -11.42
C ALA A 29 -7.05 3.84 -11.80
N ASP A 30 -8.29 4.36 -11.85
CA ASP A 30 -8.55 5.78 -12.12
C ASP A 30 -7.99 6.67 -11.01
N LEU A 31 -8.15 6.27 -9.75
CA LEU A 31 -7.53 6.96 -8.61
C LEU A 31 -6.00 6.96 -8.70
N LEU A 32 -5.40 5.81 -8.97
CA LEU A 32 -3.94 5.71 -9.12
C LEU A 32 -3.44 6.54 -10.31
N ALA A 33 -4.17 6.60 -11.42
CA ALA A 33 -3.80 7.42 -12.56
C ALA A 33 -3.73 8.92 -12.20
N ALA A 34 -4.66 9.40 -11.36
CA ALA A 34 -4.65 10.77 -10.86
C ALA A 34 -3.60 11.00 -9.77
N TRP A 35 -3.35 10.01 -8.91
CA TRP A 35 -2.48 10.13 -7.73
C TRP A 35 -0.99 9.93 -8.02
N GLN A 36 -0.64 8.93 -8.83
CA GLN A 36 0.76 8.54 -9.04
C GLN A 36 1.68 9.65 -9.59
N PRO A 37 1.22 10.56 -10.47
CA PRO A 37 2.05 11.69 -10.91
C PRO A 37 2.56 12.55 -9.75
N LEU A 38 1.82 12.66 -8.65
CA LEU A 38 2.18 13.47 -7.48
C LEU A 38 3.45 12.98 -6.77
N CYS A 39 3.76 11.68 -6.89
CA CYS A 39 4.98 11.10 -6.32
C CYS A 39 6.25 11.77 -6.86
N ASP A 40 6.24 12.16 -8.12
CA ASP A 40 7.36 12.75 -8.85
C ASP A 40 7.08 14.24 -9.18
N ASP A 41 6.06 14.84 -8.57
CA ASP A 41 5.74 16.28 -8.68
C ASP A 41 6.47 17.04 -7.57
N THR A 42 7.35 17.96 -7.95
CA THR A 42 8.13 18.80 -7.04
C THR A 42 7.37 20.02 -6.54
N SER A 43 6.20 20.34 -7.11
CA SER A 43 5.32 21.39 -6.58
C SER A 43 4.54 20.95 -5.33
N ILE A 44 4.45 19.64 -5.09
CA ILE A 44 3.78 19.07 -3.91
C ILE A 44 4.73 19.14 -2.71
N TYR A 45 4.23 19.69 -1.60
CA TYR A 45 4.92 19.67 -0.32
C TYR A 45 4.99 18.24 0.24
N LYS A 46 6.19 17.78 0.60
CA LYS A 46 6.48 16.46 1.13
C LYS A 46 7.34 16.62 2.40
N LEU A 47 6.77 16.31 3.56
CA LEU A 47 7.33 16.58 4.88
C LEU A 47 8.77 16.08 5.07
N TYR A 48 9.08 14.91 4.49
CA TYR A 48 10.38 14.26 4.67
C TYR A 48 11.31 14.36 3.43
N ALA A 49 10.87 15.01 2.37
CA ALA A 49 11.71 15.23 1.19
C ALA A 49 12.77 16.30 1.46
N ALA A 50 13.90 16.24 0.73
CA ALA A 50 14.87 17.33 0.73
C ALA A 50 14.18 18.64 0.31
N ASP A 51 14.42 19.70 1.09
CA ASP A 51 13.74 21.00 0.95
C ASP A 51 12.20 20.92 0.89
N ASN A 52 11.63 19.84 1.43
CA ASN A 52 10.22 19.47 1.33
C ASN A 52 9.67 19.26 -0.10
N HIS A 53 10.54 19.17 -1.10
CA HIS A 53 10.16 19.07 -2.51
C HIS A 53 11.16 18.16 -3.24
N ALA A 54 10.85 16.87 -3.37
CA ALA A 54 11.69 15.92 -4.10
C ALA A 54 10.90 14.77 -4.72
N ASP A 55 11.51 14.07 -5.68
CA ASP A 55 10.94 12.90 -6.33
C ASP A 55 11.00 11.67 -5.42
N CYS A 56 9.89 10.95 -5.29
CA CYS A 56 9.83 9.75 -4.46
C CYS A 56 10.77 8.64 -4.96
N ARG A 57 10.99 8.55 -6.29
CA ARG A 57 11.77 7.48 -6.93
C ARG A 57 13.24 7.38 -6.48
N ALA A 58 13.82 8.50 -6.01
CA ALA A 58 15.20 8.59 -5.57
C ALA A 58 15.35 9.21 -4.17
N CYS A 59 14.25 9.29 -3.41
CA CYS A 59 14.27 9.95 -2.11
C CYS A 59 15.10 9.14 -1.09
N VAL A 60 16.20 9.71 -0.60
CA VAL A 60 17.11 9.05 0.36
C VAL A 60 16.65 9.16 1.82
N ALA A 61 15.71 10.06 2.11
CA ALA A 61 15.15 10.30 3.44
C ALA A 61 13.80 9.58 3.67
N ASN A 62 13.45 8.63 2.82
CA ASN A 62 12.06 8.19 2.62
C ASN A 62 11.54 7.08 3.56
N CYS A 63 10.24 6.81 3.40
CA CYS A 63 9.50 5.71 4.03
C CYS A 63 10.09 4.33 3.74
N CYS A 64 10.89 4.13 2.69
CA CYS A 64 11.50 2.83 2.40
C CYS A 64 12.53 2.41 3.45
N ASN A 65 13.03 3.33 4.27
CA ASN A 65 13.91 2.97 5.38
C ASN A 65 13.15 2.43 6.60
N THR A 66 11.94 2.90 6.86
CA THR A 66 11.27 2.68 8.17
C THR A 66 9.88 2.05 8.07
N ALA A 67 9.25 2.04 6.89
CA ALA A 67 7.85 1.65 6.74
C ALA A 67 7.61 0.17 7.06
N TYR A 68 6.45 -0.07 7.67
CA TYR A 68 5.90 -1.41 7.85
C TYR A 68 5.03 -1.74 6.63
N VAL A 69 5.62 -2.33 5.60
CA VAL A 69 4.94 -2.58 4.33
C VAL A 69 4.38 -4.01 4.30
N ILE A 70 3.06 -4.10 4.25
CA ILE A 70 2.36 -5.31 3.81
C ILE A 70 1.82 -5.03 2.40
N PRO A 71 2.20 -5.81 1.39
CA PRO A 71 1.65 -5.66 0.04
C PRO A 71 0.15 -5.90 -0.01
N ASP A 72 -0.58 -5.10 -0.79
CA ASP A 72 -1.91 -5.50 -1.26
C ASP A 72 -1.81 -6.66 -2.25
N LEU A 73 -2.90 -7.41 -2.43
CA LEU A 73 -2.86 -8.68 -3.17
C LEU A 73 -2.47 -8.53 -4.63
N ILE A 74 -2.91 -7.45 -5.29
CA ILE A 74 -2.56 -7.19 -6.69
C ILE A 74 -1.06 -6.89 -6.78
N ALA A 75 -0.54 -6.01 -5.93
CA ALA A 75 0.89 -5.74 -5.90
C ALA A 75 1.71 -6.98 -5.51
N PHE A 76 1.25 -7.80 -4.56
CA PHE A 76 1.91 -9.05 -4.17
C PHE A 76 2.12 -9.96 -5.39
N ARG A 77 1.06 -10.22 -6.17
CA ARG A 77 1.12 -11.04 -7.38
C ARG A 77 2.06 -10.44 -8.44
N LYS A 78 1.96 -9.13 -8.66
CA LYS A 78 2.77 -8.42 -9.67
C LYS A 78 4.24 -8.31 -9.29
N MET A 79 4.55 -8.14 -8.01
CA MET A 79 5.92 -8.12 -7.51
C MET A 79 6.58 -9.49 -7.65
N ALA A 80 5.89 -10.57 -7.26
CA ALA A 80 6.39 -11.93 -7.46
C ALA A 80 6.71 -12.20 -8.94
N LEU A 81 5.79 -11.83 -9.85
CA LEU A 81 6.00 -11.93 -11.28
C LEU A 81 7.19 -11.09 -11.77
N ALA A 82 7.30 -9.83 -11.34
CA ALA A 82 8.38 -8.92 -11.74
C ALA A 82 9.76 -9.38 -11.25
N LEU A 83 9.80 -10.10 -10.13
CA LEU A 83 11.01 -10.67 -9.53
C LEU A 83 11.29 -12.10 -10.01
N ASN A 84 10.42 -12.64 -10.88
CA ASN A 84 10.52 -13.99 -11.45
C ASN A 84 10.61 -15.09 -10.36
N CYS A 85 9.78 -14.96 -9.33
CA CYS A 85 9.63 -15.94 -8.26
C CYS A 85 8.17 -16.41 -8.15
N ASP A 86 7.99 -17.63 -7.66
CA ASP A 86 6.66 -18.06 -7.21
C ASP A 86 6.30 -17.44 -5.85
N TYR A 87 5.08 -17.67 -5.35
CA TYR A 87 4.63 -17.02 -4.12
C TYR A 87 5.35 -17.51 -2.85
N PRO A 88 5.58 -18.83 -2.64
CA PRO A 88 6.45 -19.31 -1.57
C PRO A 88 7.86 -18.72 -1.60
N GLU A 89 8.52 -18.72 -2.77
CA GLU A 89 9.85 -18.13 -2.97
C GLU A 89 9.83 -16.63 -2.64
N PHE A 90 8.81 -15.91 -3.13
CA PHE A 90 8.67 -14.48 -2.86
C PHE A 90 8.59 -14.19 -1.37
N ILE A 91 7.80 -14.95 -0.61
CA ILE A 91 7.71 -14.82 0.86
C ILE A 91 9.05 -15.16 1.51
N ALA A 92 9.69 -16.26 1.13
CA ALA A 92 10.94 -16.70 1.76
C ALA A 92 12.10 -15.72 1.55
N GLU A 93 12.19 -15.11 0.36
CA GLU A 93 13.32 -14.25 -0.01
C GLU A 93 13.12 -12.77 0.36
N TYR A 94 11.90 -12.25 0.28
CA TYR A 94 11.64 -10.80 0.37
C TYR A 94 10.92 -10.35 1.65
N PHE A 95 10.43 -11.29 2.47
CA PHE A 95 9.67 -10.96 3.66
C PHE A 95 10.47 -11.22 4.93
N HIS A 96 10.15 -10.48 5.97
CA HIS A 96 10.80 -10.65 7.25
C HIS A 96 10.43 -12.03 7.83
N ALA A 97 11.37 -12.98 7.84
CA ALA A 97 11.14 -14.38 8.22
C ALA A 97 10.35 -14.54 9.53
N ALA A 98 10.81 -13.92 10.62
CA ALA A 98 10.13 -14.00 11.92
C ALA A 98 8.70 -13.42 11.92
N LYS A 99 8.33 -12.56 10.95
CA LYS A 99 6.96 -12.05 10.79
C LYS A 99 6.13 -12.97 9.93
N ALA A 100 6.71 -13.53 8.88
CA ALA A 100 6.07 -14.53 8.03
C ALA A 100 5.69 -15.79 8.85
N GLU A 101 6.57 -16.25 9.76
CA GLU A 101 6.28 -17.33 10.72
C GLU A 101 5.09 -17.02 11.65
N LEU A 102 4.81 -15.73 11.88
CA LEU A 102 3.66 -15.26 12.64
C LEU A 102 2.39 -15.07 11.79
N GLY A 103 2.47 -15.38 10.50
CA GLY A 103 1.39 -15.18 9.53
C GLY A 103 1.26 -13.73 9.07
N ILE A 104 2.31 -12.91 9.20
CA ILE A 104 2.32 -11.50 8.81
C ILE A 104 3.26 -11.30 7.60
N PRO A 105 2.73 -11.01 6.40
CA PRO A 105 3.52 -10.76 5.20
C PRO A 105 4.08 -9.34 5.20
N ARG A 106 4.96 -9.03 6.14
CA ARG A 106 5.74 -7.79 6.14
C ARG A 106 6.99 -7.96 5.28
N LEU A 107 7.19 -7.08 4.30
CA LEU A 107 8.45 -6.99 3.56
C LEU A 107 9.63 -6.74 4.49
N GLN A 108 10.80 -7.27 4.15
CA GLN A 108 12.02 -7.06 4.91
C GLN A 108 12.44 -5.57 4.89
N PRO A 109 12.54 -4.92 6.07
CA PRO A 109 12.84 -3.48 6.19
C PRO A 109 14.34 -3.20 6.44
N ASN A 110 14.68 -1.91 6.59
CA ASN A 110 15.98 -1.37 7.04
C ASN A 110 17.22 -1.71 6.18
N PRO A 111 17.34 -1.17 4.96
CA PRO A 111 16.29 -0.52 4.16
C PRO A 111 15.35 -1.57 3.54
N CYS A 112 14.27 -1.13 2.89
CA CYS A 112 13.41 -2.03 2.14
C CYS A 112 14.25 -2.90 1.19
N ILE A 113 14.07 -4.22 1.26
CA ILE A 113 14.82 -5.21 0.46
C ILE A 113 14.72 -5.00 -1.05
N LEU A 114 13.69 -4.28 -1.51
CA LEU A 114 13.45 -3.95 -2.92
C LEU A 114 14.24 -2.72 -3.40
N LEU A 115 15.07 -2.12 -2.54
CA LEU A 115 15.95 -1.01 -2.92
C LEU A 115 17.29 -1.53 -3.42
N GLN A 116 17.69 -1.09 -4.61
CA GLN A 116 19.04 -1.25 -5.14
C GLN A 116 19.59 0.12 -5.50
N ASN A 117 20.76 0.47 -4.95
CA ASN A 117 21.36 1.81 -5.09
C ASN A 117 20.38 2.96 -4.78
N GLY A 118 19.51 2.76 -3.78
CA GLY A 118 18.50 3.75 -3.37
C GLY A 118 17.27 3.85 -4.28
N ILE A 119 17.14 2.99 -5.29
CA ILE A 119 16.01 2.98 -6.23
C ILE A 119 15.18 1.72 -6.03
N CYS A 120 13.86 1.86 -5.98
CA CYS A 120 12.94 0.73 -5.87
C CYS A 120 12.89 -0.05 -7.18
N THR A 121 13.33 -1.30 -7.18
CA THR A 121 13.39 -2.17 -8.37
C THR A 121 12.01 -2.55 -8.90
N VAL A 122 10.98 -2.50 -8.04
CA VAL A 122 9.59 -2.80 -8.38
C VAL A 122 8.70 -1.55 -8.37
N TYR A 123 9.27 -0.35 -8.53
CA TYR A 123 8.54 0.92 -8.45
C TYR A 123 7.20 0.93 -9.22
N PRO A 124 7.09 0.44 -10.47
CA PRO A 124 5.84 0.45 -11.22
C PRO A 124 4.76 -0.50 -10.68
N VAL A 125 5.12 -1.49 -9.86
CA VAL A 125 4.23 -2.52 -9.31
C VAL A 125 4.21 -2.54 -7.78
N ARG A 126 4.73 -1.49 -7.13
CA ARG A 126 4.78 -1.36 -5.67
C ARG A 126 3.37 -1.37 -5.03
N SER A 127 3.32 -1.75 -3.75
CA SER A 127 2.09 -1.82 -2.94
C SER A 127 1.34 -0.49 -2.88
N LEU A 128 0.01 -0.54 -2.73
CA LEU A 128 -0.86 0.63 -2.51
C LEU A 128 -0.34 1.55 -1.41
N ILE A 129 0.11 1.01 -0.28
CA ILE A 129 0.67 1.83 0.81
C ILE A 129 1.88 2.66 0.35
N CYS A 130 2.71 2.11 -0.55
CA CYS A 130 3.87 2.80 -1.14
C CYS A 130 3.50 3.72 -2.31
N ARG A 131 2.29 3.56 -2.88
CA ARG A 131 1.76 4.40 -3.94
C ARG A 131 1.08 5.64 -3.40
N PHE A 132 0.32 5.47 -2.32
CA PHE A 132 -0.44 6.54 -1.71
C PHE A 132 0.39 7.39 -0.74
N TYR A 133 1.34 6.78 -0.02
CA TYR A 133 2.16 7.52 0.92
C TYR A 133 3.24 8.35 0.21
N ILE A 134 2.94 9.63 -0.01
CA ILE A 134 3.86 10.61 -0.61
C ILE A 134 4.37 11.66 0.39
N CYS A 135 4.26 11.38 1.69
CA CYS A 135 4.71 12.25 2.79
C CYS A 135 4.03 13.64 2.80
N THR A 136 2.84 13.76 2.25
CA THR A 136 2.00 14.97 2.27
C THR A 136 0.81 14.76 3.19
N GLY A 137 0.36 15.80 3.88
CA GLY A 137 -0.86 15.75 4.68
C GLY A 137 -2.08 15.45 3.80
N LEU A 138 -3.05 14.74 4.35
CA LEU A 138 -4.27 14.35 3.66
C LEU A 138 -5.49 14.97 4.35
N THR A 139 -6.52 15.28 3.58
CA THR A 139 -7.85 15.55 4.15
C THR A 139 -8.40 14.26 4.80
N GLY A 140 -9.24 14.39 5.83
CA GLY A 140 -9.73 13.24 6.60
C GLY A 140 -10.41 12.16 5.76
N ASP A 141 -11.31 12.55 4.86
CA ASP A 141 -12.01 11.61 3.96
C ASP A 141 -11.05 10.92 3.00
N THR A 142 -10.01 11.63 2.55
CA THR A 142 -8.98 11.06 1.67
C THR A 142 -8.07 10.09 2.41
N GLU A 143 -7.70 10.42 3.65
CA GLU A 143 -6.94 9.52 4.52
C GLU A 143 -7.71 8.23 4.77
N GLN A 144 -9.00 8.33 5.11
CA GLN A 144 -9.87 7.17 5.33
C GLN A 144 -9.98 6.31 4.06
N LEU A 145 -10.22 6.91 2.89
CA LEU A 145 -10.28 6.20 1.62
C LEU A 145 -8.98 5.43 1.33
N ILE A 146 -7.83 6.09 1.49
CA ILE A 146 -6.51 5.49 1.25
C ILE A 146 -6.23 4.35 2.23
N TYR A 147 -6.59 4.52 3.50
CA TYR A 147 -6.43 3.49 4.53
C TYR A 147 -7.33 2.30 4.27
N ASP A 148 -8.62 2.52 3.97
CA ASP A 148 -9.55 1.45 3.66
C ASP A 148 -9.07 0.62 2.48
N LEU A 149 -8.64 1.27 1.38
CA LEU A 149 -8.10 0.58 0.20
C LEU A 149 -6.82 -0.20 0.52
N SER A 150 -5.88 0.42 1.24
CA SER A 150 -4.58 -0.20 1.54
C SER A 150 -4.71 -1.39 2.49
N TRP A 151 -5.52 -1.26 3.55
CA TRP A 151 -5.73 -2.32 4.54
C TRP A 151 -6.62 -3.43 4.05
N THR A 152 -7.67 -3.13 3.27
CA THR A 152 -8.48 -4.16 2.61
C THR A 152 -7.61 -4.99 1.65
N GLY A 153 -6.77 -4.33 0.86
CA GLY A 153 -5.85 -5.00 -0.06
C GLY A 153 -4.81 -5.86 0.67
N ALA A 154 -4.24 -5.36 1.77
CA ALA A 154 -3.30 -6.10 2.60
C ALA A 154 -3.93 -7.31 3.30
N ALA A 155 -5.16 -7.16 3.83
CA ALA A 155 -5.93 -8.25 4.41
C ALA A 155 -6.21 -9.35 3.38
N ALA A 156 -6.59 -8.97 2.15
CA ALA A 156 -6.77 -9.93 1.06
C ALA A 156 -5.50 -10.72 0.74
N THR A 157 -4.31 -10.12 0.84
CA THR A 157 -3.02 -10.84 0.70
C THR A 157 -2.86 -11.94 1.74
N ILE A 158 -3.23 -11.66 3.00
CA ILE A 158 -3.11 -12.60 4.10
C ILE A 158 -4.07 -13.77 3.91
N VAL A 159 -5.33 -13.48 3.59
CA VAL A 159 -6.35 -14.51 3.31
C VAL A 159 -5.86 -15.40 2.17
N PHE A 160 -5.46 -14.80 1.05
CA PHE A 160 -4.93 -15.50 -0.12
C PHE A 160 -3.74 -16.41 0.20
N ALA A 161 -2.78 -15.91 0.99
CA ALA A 161 -1.56 -16.65 1.33
C ALA A 161 -1.84 -17.79 2.31
N ARG A 162 -2.76 -17.60 3.26
CA ARG A 162 -3.18 -18.66 4.21
C ARG A 162 -3.96 -19.76 3.50
N GLU A 163 -4.90 -19.43 2.64
CA GLU A 163 -5.69 -20.41 1.88
C GLU A 163 -4.82 -21.30 0.98
N ARG A 164 -3.69 -20.77 0.51
CA ARG A 164 -2.70 -21.51 -0.29
C ARG A 164 -1.63 -22.23 0.54
N GLY A 165 -1.69 -22.14 1.86
CA GLY A 165 -0.68 -22.72 2.76
C GLY A 165 0.71 -22.07 2.66
N ILE A 166 0.79 -20.86 2.11
CA ILE A 166 2.05 -20.09 1.99
C ILE A 166 2.40 -19.44 3.33
N LEU A 167 1.39 -18.96 4.06
CA LEU A 167 1.52 -18.42 5.41
C LEU A 167 0.74 -19.27 6.42
N PRO A 168 1.21 -19.38 7.68
CA PRO A 168 0.47 -20.03 8.73
C PRO A 168 -0.79 -19.26 9.11
N ALA A 169 -1.83 -19.98 9.52
CA ALA A 169 -3.08 -19.38 10.01
C ALA A 169 -2.89 -18.64 11.35
N ALA A 170 -2.02 -19.17 12.22
CA ALA A 170 -1.62 -18.54 13.47
C ALA A 170 -0.16 -18.93 13.79
N GLY A 171 0.67 -17.95 14.13
CA GLY A 171 2.02 -18.21 14.60
C GLY A 171 2.04 -18.68 16.04
N ALA A 172 2.85 -19.69 16.35
CA ALA A 172 3.07 -20.15 17.74
C ALA A 172 4.04 -19.25 18.54
N GLY A 173 4.55 -18.17 17.94
CA GLY A 173 5.57 -17.30 18.52
C GLY A 173 5.02 -16.07 19.24
N GLY A 174 5.91 -15.33 19.90
CA GLY A 174 5.58 -14.08 20.57
C GLY A 174 5.41 -12.92 19.58
N TYR A 175 4.31 -12.17 19.73
CA TYR A 175 4.06 -10.94 19.00
C TYR A 175 4.65 -9.74 19.77
N SER A 176 5.31 -8.82 19.09
CA SER A 176 5.57 -7.49 19.67
C SER A 176 4.27 -6.69 19.77
N SER A 177 4.26 -5.61 20.56
CA SER A 177 3.11 -4.69 20.63
C SER A 177 2.71 -4.15 19.27
N PHE A 178 3.69 -3.90 18.40
CA PHE A 178 3.47 -3.44 17.03
C PHE A 178 2.85 -4.54 16.15
N ASP A 179 3.31 -5.79 16.29
CA ASP A 179 2.71 -6.90 15.54
C ASP A 179 1.27 -7.16 15.98
N LEU A 180 0.96 -7.00 17.27
CA LEU A 180 -0.41 -7.10 17.76
C LEU A 180 -1.31 -6.00 17.20
N LEU A 181 -0.79 -4.78 17.02
CA LEU A 181 -1.52 -3.68 16.39
C LEU A 181 -1.91 -4.04 14.96
N PHE A 182 -0.95 -4.46 14.12
CA PHE A 182 -1.26 -4.86 12.74
C PHE A 182 -2.12 -6.10 12.68
N LYS A 183 -1.88 -7.09 13.54
CA LYS A 183 -2.71 -8.30 13.56
C LYS A 183 -4.16 -7.94 13.84
N LYS A 184 -4.44 -7.11 14.85
CA LYS A 184 -5.81 -6.65 15.16
C LYS A 184 -6.44 -5.92 13.98
N LEU A 185 -5.70 -4.98 13.39
CA LEU A 185 -6.17 -4.23 12.23
C LEU A 185 -6.49 -5.16 11.06
N LEU A 186 -5.61 -6.11 10.76
CA LEU A 186 -5.83 -7.08 9.69
C LEU A 186 -6.99 -8.04 10.01
N ASP A 187 -7.15 -8.42 11.28
CA ASP A 187 -8.27 -9.24 11.72
C ASP A 187 -9.61 -8.50 11.57
N GLU A 188 -9.65 -7.17 11.77
CA GLU A 188 -10.84 -6.35 11.53
C GLU A 188 -11.21 -6.30 10.05
N TYR A 189 -10.22 -6.16 9.17
CA TYR A 189 -10.45 -6.08 7.73
C TYR A 189 -10.69 -7.44 7.07
N GLN A 190 -10.27 -8.57 7.66
CA GLN A 190 -10.47 -9.89 7.04
C GLN A 190 -11.94 -10.29 6.94
N ASP A 191 -12.80 -9.73 7.79
CA ASP A 191 -14.24 -9.98 7.80
C ASP A 191 -15.01 -8.92 6.99
N ASP A 192 -14.31 -7.92 6.44
CA ASP A 192 -14.92 -6.88 5.62
C ASP A 192 -15.35 -7.47 4.25
N PRO A 193 -16.61 -7.37 3.84
CA PRO A 193 -17.07 -7.86 2.53
C PRO A 193 -16.26 -7.32 1.34
N ARG A 194 -15.66 -6.13 1.48
CA ARG A 194 -14.84 -5.48 0.45
C ARG A 194 -13.55 -6.23 0.15
N ILE A 195 -13.08 -7.15 1.00
CA ILE A 195 -11.91 -7.99 0.66
C ILE A 195 -12.14 -8.81 -0.60
N GLN A 196 -13.40 -9.17 -0.89
CA GLN A 196 -13.74 -9.98 -2.05
C GLN A 196 -13.41 -9.26 -3.35
N LEU A 197 -13.47 -7.92 -3.35
CA LEU A 197 -13.06 -7.10 -4.49
C LEU A 197 -11.58 -7.33 -4.83
N PHE A 198 -10.71 -7.40 -3.82
CA PHE A 198 -9.28 -7.67 -4.02
C PHE A 198 -8.98 -9.14 -4.32
N LEU A 199 -9.68 -10.09 -3.68
CA LEU A 199 -9.47 -11.52 -3.90
C LEU A 199 -9.78 -11.92 -5.35
N GLN A 200 -10.83 -11.33 -5.93
CA GLN A 200 -11.32 -11.61 -7.28
C GLN A 200 -10.63 -10.76 -8.36
N ALA A 201 -10.12 -9.58 -8.01
CA ALA A 201 -9.43 -8.71 -8.95
C ALA A 201 -8.11 -9.31 -9.46
N VAL A 202 -7.82 -9.04 -10.74
CA VAL A 202 -6.52 -9.26 -11.36
C VAL A 202 -5.76 -7.93 -11.42
N GLU A 203 -6.49 -6.84 -11.68
CA GLU A 203 -5.99 -5.51 -11.91
C GLU A 203 -6.70 -4.47 -11.04
N TYR A 204 -6.07 -3.31 -10.83
CA TYR A 204 -6.70 -2.21 -10.08
C TYR A 204 -7.92 -1.62 -10.80
N SER A 205 -8.09 -1.89 -12.09
CA SER A 205 -9.29 -1.52 -12.85
C SER A 205 -10.52 -2.35 -12.44
N ASP A 206 -10.31 -3.50 -11.80
CA ASP A 206 -11.41 -4.40 -11.41
C ASP A 206 -12.04 -3.98 -10.07
N ILE A 207 -11.42 -3.04 -9.36
CA ILE A 207 -11.85 -2.60 -8.03
C ILE A 207 -12.61 -1.28 -8.16
N PRO A 208 -13.94 -1.26 -8.01
CA PRO A 208 -14.71 -0.02 -7.99
C PRO A 208 -14.39 0.78 -6.71
N LEU A 209 -14.37 2.11 -6.82
CA LEU A 209 -14.17 2.98 -5.66
C LEU A 209 -15.43 3.13 -4.81
N GLN A 210 -16.62 3.01 -5.41
CA GLN A 210 -17.88 3.30 -4.73
C GLN A 210 -18.08 2.60 -3.36
N PRO A 211 -17.70 1.32 -3.17
CA PRO A 211 -17.82 0.66 -1.86
C PRO A 211 -16.92 1.24 -0.75
N PHE A 212 -15.97 2.11 -1.10
CA PHE A 212 -15.01 2.73 -0.19
C PHE A 212 -15.32 4.22 0.07
N LEU A 213 -16.37 4.75 -0.55
CA LEU A 213 -16.81 6.12 -0.37
C LEU A 213 -17.92 6.18 0.71
N PRO A 214 -18.03 7.29 1.45
CA PRO A 214 -19.07 7.50 2.45
C PRO A 214 -20.50 7.54 1.87
#